data_AF-A0A662UPC8-F1
#
_entry.id   AF-A0A662UPC8-F1
#
_cell.length_a   1.000
_cell.length_b   1.000
_cell.length_c   1.000
_cell.angle_alpha   90.00
_cell.angle_beta   90.00
_cell.angle_gamma   90.00
#
_symmetry.space_group_name_H-M   'P 1'
#
loop_
_entity.id
_entity.type
_entity.pdbx_description
1 polymer ?
#
loop_
_entity_poly.entity_id
_entity_poly.type
_entity_poly.pdbx_seq_one_letter_code
_entity_poly.pdbx_strand_id
1 'polypeptide(L)'
;MKVVVGHHLWSRVGGGEMVSSYVVKTLLEAGYDVSIVSTVGFDKEKYKEWFDIDISGVKVYSLLPRMVPFFGIYQRLGFYIPLKRAINVEKPDVVFLDNEFYKPILKCERTFKIIEYIHFPFHAIRFAMGDVPEEYMEIFRKYTTDIWGYHIK
;
A
#
# COMPACT_ATOMS: atom_id res chain seq x y z
N MET A 1 3.42 2.02 -18.51
CA MET A 1 2.58 1.27 -17.55
C MET A 1 2.01 2.27 -16.55
N LYS A 2 0.76 2.09 -16.15
CA LYS A 2 0.10 2.91 -15.14
C LYS A 2 0.04 2.19 -13.81
N VAL A 3 0.50 2.83 -12.75
CA VAL A 3 0.59 2.24 -11.42
C VAL A 3 -0.12 3.11 -10.40
N VAL A 4 -0.99 2.51 -9.61
CA VAL A 4 -1.58 3.15 -8.42
C VAL A 4 -0.84 2.65 -7.20
N VAL A 5 -0.27 3.56 -6.41
CA VAL A 5 0.39 3.26 -5.14
C VAL A 5 -0.51 3.73 -4.01
N GLY A 6 -1.00 2.79 -3.20
CA GLY A 6 -1.94 3.06 -2.13
C GLY A 6 -1.34 2.84 -0.76
N HIS A 7 -1.31 3.93 0.02
CA HIS A 7 -1.00 3.89 1.45
C HIS A 7 -1.98 4.80 2.20
N HIS A 8 -2.51 4.34 3.33
CA HIS A 8 -3.64 5.01 3.96
C HIS A 8 -3.32 6.42 4.53
N LEU A 9 -2.09 6.70 4.96
CA LEU A 9 -1.76 7.94 5.66
C LEU A 9 -0.37 8.48 5.27
N TRP A 10 -0.33 9.51 4.42
CA TRP A 10 0.93 10.12 3.95
C TRP A 10 1.35 11.37 4.73
N SER A 11 0.58 11.78 5.75
CA SER A 11 0.74 13.10 6.38
C SER A 11 1.71 13.12 7.57
N ARG A 12 2.62 12.15 7.69
CA ARG A 12 3.59 12.04 8.81
C ARG A 12 4.83 11.26 8.40
N VAL A 13 5.86 11.30 9.25
CA VAL A 13 7.06 10.48 9.11
C VAL A 13 6.84 9.11 9.75
N GLY A 14 7.04 8.05 8.98
CA GLY A 14 6.94 6.66 9.43
C GLY A 14 7.51 5.68 8.40
N GLY A 15 7.66 4.42 8.80
CA GLY A 15 8.27 3.39 7.95
C GLY A 15 7.42 3.06 6.72
N GLY A 16 6.08 3.06 6.84
CA GLY A 16 5.18 2.81 5.71
C GLY A 16 5.17 3.95 4.70
N GLU A 17 5.21 5.17 5.21
CA GLU A 17 5.30 6.41 4.43
C GLU A 17 6.63 6.47 3.66
N MET A 18 7.73 6.06 4.30
CA MET A 18 9.05 5.94 3.66
C MET A 18 9.04 4.87 2.56
N VAL A 19 8.63 3.63 2.88
CA VAL A 19 8.61 2.54 1.88
C VAL A 19 7.73 2.91 0.68
N SER A 20 6.53 3.42 0.93
CA SER A 20 5.59 3.80 -0.13
C SER A 20 6.11 4.93 -1.01
N SER A 21 6.82 5.92 -0.42
CA SER A 21 7.43 6.99 -1.21
C SER A 21 8.63 6.53 -2.04
N TYR A 22 9.45 5.60 -1.53
CA TYR A 22 10.49 4.96 -2.33
C TYR A 22 9.92 4.15 -3.49
N VAL A 23 8.82 3.44 -3.29
CA VAL A 23 8.11 2.74 -4.37
C VAL A 23 7.65 3.74 -5.45
N VAL A 24 7.05 4.87 -5.05
CA VAL A 24 6.67 5.92 -6.01
C VAL A 24 7.90 6.45 -6.77
N LYS A 25 8.98 6.78 -6.05
CA LYS A 25 10.23 7.27 -6.65
C LYS A 25 10.77 6.31 -7.71
N THR A 26 10.95 5.04 -7.35
CA THR A 26 11.49 4.02 -8.25
C THR A 26 10.61 3.81 -9.48
N LEU A 27 9.29 3.85 -9.32
CA LEU A 27 8.36 3.72 -10.44
C LEU A 27 8.42 4.92 -11.39
N LEU A 28 8.54 6.14 -10.85
CA LEU A 28 8.72 7.35 -11.64
C LEU A 28 10.06 7.34 -12.40
N GLU A 29 11.16 6.97 -11.74
CA GLU A 29 12.50 6.84 -12.35
C GLU A 29 12.52 5.79 -13.46
N ALA A 30 11.69 4.75 -13.35
CA ALA A 30 11.48 3.75 -14.40
C ALA A 30 10.58 4.22 -15.56
N GLY A 31 10.09 5.46 -15.54
CA GLY A 31 9.25 6.03 -16.60
C GLY A 31 7.78 5.60 -16.55
N TYR A 32 7.28 5.13 -15.41
CA TYR A 32 5.87 4.77 -15.25
C TYR A 32 4.99 5.98 -14.86
N ASP A 33 3.72 5.92 -15.25
CA ASP A 33 2.71 6.90 -14.86
C ASP A 33 2.13 6.47 -13.51
N VAL A 34 2.48 7.22 -12.46
CA VAL A 34 2.18 6.87 -11.07
C VAL A 34 1.11 7.79 -10.50
N SER A 35 0.15 7.22 -9.77
CA SER A 35 -0.81 7.96 -8.96
C SER A 35 -0.81 7.44 -7.52
N ILE A 36 -0.95 8.35 -6.56
CA ILE A 36 -0.98 8.04 -5.14
C ILE A 36 -2.43 7.99 -4.66
N VAL A 37 -2.73 7.04 -3.79
CA VAL A 37 -3.98 6.97 -3.03
C VAL A 37 -3.67 7.11 -1.54
N SER A 38 -4.46 7.95 -0.88
CA SER A 38 -4.44 8.18 0.57
C SER A 38 -5.85 8.23 1.12
N THR A 39 -6.06 7.97 2.40
CA THR A 39 -7.34 8.25 3.05
C THR A 39 -7.54 9.76 3.19
N VAL A 40 -6.48 10.48 3.57
CA VAL A 40 -6.51 11.93 3.83
C VAL A 40 -5.50 12.65 2.94
N GLY A 41 -5.78 13.91 2.59
CA GLY A 41 -4.83 14.76 1.90
C GLY A 41 -3.57 15.02 2.75
N PHE A 42 -2.48 15.33 2.07
CA PHE A 42 -1.18 15.57 2.67
C PHE A 42 -0.38 16.56 1.82
N ASP A 43 0.66 17.14 2.41
CA ASP A 43 1.59 18.03 1.72
C ASP A 43 2.67 17.20 1.02
N LYS A 44 2.73 17.30 -0.31
CA LYS A 44 3.68 16.57 -1.14
C LYS A 44 5.10 17.12 -1.01
N GLU A 45 5.24 18.42 -0.76
CA GLU A 45 6.56 19.08 -0.66
C GLU A 45 7.33 18.58 0.57
N LYS A 46 6.59 18.18 1.62
CA LYS A 46 7.17 17.60 2.83
C LYS A 46 7.96 16.31 2.59
N TYR A 47 7.67 15.57 1.53
CA TYR A 47 8.42 14.33 1.23
C TYR A 47 9.86 14.60 0.78
N LYS A 48 10.12 15.76 0.19
CA LYS A 48 11.47 16.21 -0.11
C LYS A 48 12.24 16.50 1.18
N GLU A 49 11.60 17.13 2.16
CA GLU A 49 12.18 17.40 3.48
C GLU A 49 12.39 16.11 4.29
N TRP A 50 11.41 15.20 4.29
CA TRP A 50 11.43 14.01 5.13
C TRP A 50 12.34 12.90 4.60
N PHE A 51 12.38 12.71 3.28
CA PHE A 51 13.00 11.52 2.67
C PHE A 51 13.88 11.83 1.45
N ASP A 52 14.05 13.10 1.06
CA ASP A 52 14.70 13.52 -0.19
C ASP A 52 14.04 12.88 -1.43
N ILE A 53 12.70 12.83 -1.42
CA ILE A 53 11.89 12.29 -2.52
C ILE A 53 10.95 13.36 -3.04
N ASP A 54 11.07 13.67 -4.34
CA ASP A 54 10.15 14.57 -5.03
C ASP A 54 8.94 13.80 -5.57
N ILE A 55 7.77 14.06 -4.96
CA ILE A 55 6.47 13.59 -5.44
C ILE A 55 5.54 14.74 -5.81
N SER A 56 6.04 15.96 -5.91
CA SER A 56 5.25 17.18 -6.16
C SER A 56 4.40 17.09 -7.44
N GLY A 57 4.90 16.43 -8.50
CA GLY A 57 4.21 16.21 -9.76
C GLY A 57 3.16 15.09 -9.75
N VAL A 58 3.06 14.30 -8.68
CA VAL A 58 2.24 13.08 -8.65
C VAL A 58 0.78 13.41 -8.34
N LYS A 59 -0.14 12.79 -9.08
CA LYS A 59 -1.58 12.88 -8.82
C LYS A 59 -1.93 12.16 -7.52
N VAL A 60 -2.78 12.77 -6.71
CA VAL A 60 -3.23 12.21 -5.42
C VAL A 60 -4.74 12.07 -5.41
N TYR A 61 -5.20 10.89 -5.03
CA TYR A 61 -6.59 10.60 -4.75
C TYR A 61 -6.76 10.44 -3.24
N SER A 62 -7.55 11.31 -2.61
CA SER A 62 -7.90 11.19 -1.19
C SER A 62 -9.40 11.16 -0.96
N LEU A 63 -9.82 10.56 0.16
CA LEU A 63 -11.21 10.59 0.60
C LEU A 63 -11.55 11.93 1.23
N LEU A 64 -10.68 12.39 2.13
CA LEU A 64 -10.80 13.64 2.86
C LEU A 64 -9.64 14.58 2.52
N PRO A 65 -9.83 15.91 2.54
CA PRO A 65 -8.75 16.85 2.26
C PRO A 65 -7.72 16.92 3.40
N ARG A 66 -8.10 16.57 4.63
CA ARG A 66 -7.26 16.57 5.82
C ARG A 66 -7.74 15.55 6.84
N MET A 67 -6.88 15.17 7.78
CA MET A 67 -7.24 14.30 8.89
C MET A 67 -8.22 14.98 9.84
N VAL A 68 -9.30 14.28 10.19
CA VAL A 68 -10.26 14.75 11.20
C VAL A 68 -9.80 14.24 12.57
N PRO A 69 -9.82 15.06 13.64
CA PRO A 69 -9.30 14.67 14.95
C PRO A 69 -10.07 13.52 15.63
N PHE A 70 -11.27 13.20 15.15
CA PHE A 70 -12.08 12.10 15.66
C PHE A 70 -12.11 10.92 14.69
N PHE A 71 -12.21 9.71 15.24
CA PHE A 71 -12.36 8.46 14.49
C PHE A 71 -11.19 8.12 13.54
N GLY A 72 -9.96 8.54 13.86
CA GLY A 72 -8.78 8.31 13.00
C GLY A 72 -8.58 6.85 12.58
N ILE A 73 -8.77 5.90 13.49
CA ILE A 73 -8.68 4.46 13.18
C ILE A 73 -9.75 4.02 12.17
N TYR A 74 -10.96 4.56 12.28
CA TYR A 74 -12.08 4.22 11.38
C TYR A 74 -11.95 4.90 10.03
N GLN A 75 -11.27 6.06 9.94
CA GLN A 75 -10.97 6.69 8.66
C GLN A 75 -10.19 5.73 7.74
N ARG A 76 -9.32 4.88 8.31
CA ARG A 76 -8.59 3.83 7.55
C ARG A 76 -9.51 2.86 6.83
N LEU A 77 -10.69 2.55 7.38
CA LEU A 77 -11.69 1.69 6.73
C LEU A 77 -12.25 2.31 5.45
N GLY A 78 -12.22 3.63 5.31
CA GLY A 78 -12.65 4.34 4.11
C GLY A 78 -11.64 4.33 2.96
N PHE A 79 -10.42 3.80 3.17
CA PHE A 79 -9.33 3.82 2.18
C PHE A 79 -9.71 3.20 0.82
N TYR A 80 -10.56 2.17 0.81
CA TYR A 80 -10.99 1.54 -0.45
C TYR A 80 -11.77 2.48 -1.37
N ILE A 81 -12.36 3.56 -0.84
CA ILE A 81 -13.18 4.51 -1.60
C ILE A 81 -12.32 5.33 -2.58
N PRO A 82 -11.28 6.08 -2.13
CA PRO A 82 -10.39 6.79 -3.04
C PRO A 82 -9.57 5.82 -3.90
N LEU A 83 -9.27 4.61 -3.40
CA LEU A 83 -8.62 3.57 -4.19
C LEU A 83 -9.47 3.13 -5.38
N LYS A 84 -10.76 2.82 -5.15
CA LYS A 84 -11.70 2.46 -6.22
C LYS A 84 -11.85 3.59 -7.23
N ARG A 85 -11.89 4.85 -6.76
CA ARG A 85 -11.92 6.03 -7.64
C ARG A 85 -10.67 6.09 -8.52
N ALA A 86 -9.48 5.96 -7.94
CA ALA A 86 -8.22 5.98 -8.69
C ALA A 86 -8.16 4.85 -9.74
N ILE A 87 -8.57 3.63 -9.37
CA ILE A 87 -8.61 2.49 -10.30
C ILE A 87 -9.53 2.76 -11.49
N ASN A 88 -10.72 3.32 -11.25
CA ASN A 88 -11.68 3.62 -12.31
C ASN A 88 -11.20 4.73 -13.25
N VAL A 89 -10.58 5.78 -12.71
CA VAL A 89 -10.12 6.95 -13.49
C VAL A 89 -8.82 6.67 -14.21
N GLU A 90 -7.79 6.23 -13.47
CA GLU A 90 -6.44 6.05 -14.01
C GLU A 90 -6.30 4.78 -14.82
N LYS A 91 -7.20 3.80 -14.60
CA LYS A 91 -7.24 2.56 -15.36
C LYS A 91 -5.91 1.78 -15.29
N PRO A 92 -5.35 1.53 -14.08
CA PRO A 92 -3.99 1.05 -13.90
C PRO A 92 -3.79 -0.39 -14.38
N ASP A 93 -2.54 -0.72 -14.67
CA ASP A 93 -2.06 -2.08 -14.94
C ASP A 93 -1.71 -2.81 -13.63
N VAL A 94 -1.17 -2.05 -12.66
CA VAL A 94 -0.70 -2.53 -11.36
C VAL A 94 -1.21 -1.63 -10.24
N VAL A 95 -1.61 -2.24 -9.13
CA VAL A 95 -1.97 -1.55 -7.88
C VAL A 95 -1.04 -2.08 -6.78
N PHE A 96 -0.15 -1.21 -6.30
CA PHE A 96 0.70 -1.49 -5.15
C PHE A 96 -0.02 -1.03 -3.88
N LEU A 97 -0.05 -1.87 -2.86
CA LEU A 97 -0.75 -1.61 -1.61
C LEU A 97 0.10 -2.08 -0.44
N ASP A 98 0.02 -1.36 0.68
CA ASP A 98 0.75 -1.69 1.89
C ASP A 98 -0.18 -1.90 3.11
N ASN A 99 -1.49 -2.00 2.85
CA ASN A 99 -2.50 -2.18 3.88
C ASN A 99 -3.58 -3.12 3.37
N GLU A 100 -4.25 -3.81 4.28
CA GLU A 100 -5.19 -4.90 3.99
C GLU A 100 -6.62 -4.42 3.66
N PHE A 101 -6.89 -3.13 3.83
CA PHE A 101 -8.24 -2.56 3.73
C PHE A 101 -8.70 -2.35 2.28
N TYR A 102 -7.98 -2.92 1.30
CA TYR A 102 -8.33 -2.88 -0.11
C TYR A 102 -9.30 -3.98 -0.53
N LYS A 103 -9.53 -5.04 0.25
CA LYS A 103 -10.36 -6.19 -0.17
C LYS A 103 -11.69 -5.84 -0.89
N PRO A 104 -12.43 -4.77 -0.54
CA PRO A 104 -13.60 -4.34 -1.31
C PRO A 104 -13.35 -4.06 -2.80
N ILE A 105 -12.13 -3.69 -3.21
CA ILE A 105 -11.78 -3.44 -4.62
C ILE A 105 -11.59 -4.73 -5.44
N LEU A 106 -11.47 -5.91 -4.80
CA LEU A 106 -11.39 -7.20 -5.50
C LEU A 106 -12.67 -7.53 -6.28
N LYS A 107 -13.78 -6.88 -5.95
CA LYS A 107 -15.05 -6.99 -6.68
C LYS A 107 -15.11 -6.09 -7.93
N CYS A 108 -14.05 -5.35 -8.26
CA CYS A 108 -14.03 -4.55 -9.48
C CYS A 108 -13.90 -5.48 -10.70
N GLU A 109 -14.72 -5.26 -11.71
CA GLU A 109 -14.71 -6.04 -12.96
C GLU A 109 -13.46 -5.81 -13.82
N ARG A 110 -12.64 -4.81 -13.46
CA ARG A 110 -11.42 -4.45 -14.18
C ARG A 110 -10.27 -5.40 -13.82
N THR A 111 -9.55 -5.85 -14.83
CA THR A 111 -8.32 -6.63 -14.67
C THR A 111 -7.13 -5.70 -14.38
N PHE A 112 -6.48 -5.89 -13.24
CA PHE A 112 -5.19 -5.28 -12.86
C PHE A 112 -4.46 -6.25 -11.94
N LYS A 113 -3.14 -6.11 -11.83
CA LYS A 113 -2.33 -6.92 -10.89
C LYS A 113 -2.24 -6.21 -9.55
N ILE A 114 -2.30 -6.95 -8.46
CA ILE A 114 -2.11 -6.43 -7.11
C ILE A 114 -0.73 -6.86 -6.61
N ILE A 115 0.02 -5.91 -6.06
CA ILE A 115 1.25 -6.15 -5.30
C ILE A 115 0.98 -5.68 -3.89
N GLU A 116 0.96 -6.61 -2.93
CA GLU A 116 0.73 -6.31 -1.52
C GLU A 116 2.05 -6.38 -0.74
N TYR A 117 2.41 -5.28 -0.09
CA TYR A 117 3.51 -5.19 0.87
C TYR A 117 2.99 -5.39 2.28
N ILE A 118 3.45 -6.45 2.93
CA ILE A 118 3.00 -6.85 4.26
C ILE A 118 3.99 -6.31 5.30
N HIS A 119 3.64 -5.20 5.97
CA HIS A 119 4.47 -4.59 7.03
C HIS A 119 4.69 -5.49 8.24
N PHE A 120 3.60 -6.14 8.67
CA PHE A 120 3.62 -7.05 9.80
C PHE A 120 2.97 -8.33 9.32
N PRO A 121 3.70 -9.45 9.26
CA PRO A 121 3.14 -10.71 8.86
C PRO A 121 2.34 -11.28 10.04
N PHE A 122 1.28 -10.60 10.47
CA PHE A 122 0.37 -11.09 11.52
C PHE A 122 -0.21 -12.44 11.13
N HIS A 123 -0.37 -12.71 9.83
CA HIS A 123 -0.63 -14.04 9.30
C HIS A 123 0.49 -15.02 9.65
N ALA A 124 1.77 -14.68 9.45
CA ALA A 124 2.87 -15.54 9.88
C ALA A 124 2.92 -15.75 11.41
N ILE A 125 2.52 -14.75 12.22
CA ILE A 125 2.42 -14.91 13.68
C ILE A 125 1.27 -15.87 14.03
N ARG A 126 0.08 -15.70 13.46
CA ARG A 126 -1.05 -16.63 13.65
C ARG A 126 -0.72 -18.04 13.15
N PHE A 127 -0.02 -18.12 12.03
CA PHE A 127 0.43 -19.36 11.43
C PHE A 127 1.50 -20.05 12.28
N ALA A 128 2.44 -19.30 12.85
CA ALA A 128 3.40 -19.80 13.84
C ALA A 128 2.72 -20.25 15.14
N MET A 129 1.56 -19.67 15.48
CA MET A 129 0.70 -20.10 16.59
C MET A 129 -0.21 -21.30 16.23
N GLY A 130 -0.07 -21.88 15.03
CA GLY A 130 -0.81 -23.07 14.59
C GLY A 130 -2.14 -22.82 13.90
N ASP A 131 -2.52 -21.55 13.70
CA ASP A 131 -3.82 -21.15 13.16
C ASP A 131 -3.73 -20.90 11.64
N VAL A 132 -3.28 -21.92 10.90
CA VAL A 132 -3.14 -21.89 9.44
C VAL A 132 -4.34 -22.61 8.79
N PRO A 133 -5.20 -21.94 8.02
CA PRO A 133 -6.18 -22.63 7.19
C PRO A 133 -5.47 -23.59 6.22
N GLU A 134 -6.00 -24.80 6.04
CA GLU A 134 -5.39 -25.84 5.20
C GLU A 134 -5.01 -25.33 3.81
N GLU A 135 -5.84 -24.46 3.21
CA GLU A 135 -5.62 -23.85 1.90
C GLU A 135 -4.34 -23.00 1.79
N TYR A 136 -3.78 -22.52 2.91
CA TYR A 136 -2.55 -21.71 2.94
C TYR A 136 -1.32 -22.45 3.48
N MET A 137 -1.45 -23.72 3.87
CA MET A 137 -0.36 -24.47 4.52
C MET A 137 0.89 -24.62 3.66
N GLU A 138 0.73 -24.84 2.36
CA GLU A 138 1.86 -24.99 1.42
C GLU A 138 2.62 -23.67 1.25
N ILE A 139 1.89 -22.57 1.07
CA ILE A 139 2.45 -21.22 0.94
C ILE A 139 3.19 -20.82 2.22
N PHE A 140 2.60 -21.12 3.39
CA PHE A 140 3.23 -20.84 4.67
C PHE A 140 4.53 -21.63 4.88
N ARG A 141 4.56 -22.93 4.55
CA ARG A 141 5.79 -23.74 4.62
C ARG A 141 6.89 -23.16 3.74
N LYS A 142 6.57 -22.71 2.53
CA LYS A 142 7.55 -22.08 1.63
C LYS A 142 8.09 -20.77 2.23
N TYR A 143 7.20 -19.89 2.69
CA TYR A 143 7.57 -18.62 3.32
C TYR A 143 8.47 -18.79 4.56
N THR A 144 8.16 -19.75 5.42
CA THR A 144 8.96 -20.03 6.63
C THR A 144 10.32 -20.64 6.30
N THR A 145 10.39 -21.53 5.30
CA THR A 145 11.67 -22.10 4.84
C THR A 145 12.66 -21.02 4.42
N ASP A 146 12.18 -20.00 3.71
CA ASP A 146 13.00 -18.86 3.28
C ASP A 146 13.52 -18.05 4.48
N ILE A 147 12.72 -17.88 5.53
CA ILE A 147 13.13 -17.19 6.77
C ILE A 147 14.23 -17.96 7.50
N TRP A 148 14.06 -19.27 7.71
CA TRP A 148 15.05 -20.09 8.42
C TRP A 148 16.36 -20.19 7.64
N GLY A 149 16.31 -20.27 6.30
CA GLY A 149 17.51 -20.26 5.45
C GLY A 149 18.27 -18.92 5.49
N TYR A 150 17.59 -17.80 5.73
CA TYR A 150 18.20 -16.48 5.78
C TYR A 150 19.01 -16.21 7.06
N HIS A 151 18.65 -16.85 8.17
CA HIS A 151 19.32 -16.69 9.47
C HIS A 151 20.48 -17.68 9.71
N ILE A 152 20.78 -18.58 8.76
CA ILE A 152 21.89 -19.56 8.84
C ILE A 152 23.15 -19.05 8.08
N LYS A 153 23.42 -17.74 8.11
CA LYS A 153 24.68 -17.18 7.63
C LYS A 153 25.41 -16.38 8.70
#